data_AF-A0A944A0L9-F1
#
_entry.id   AF-A0A944A0L9-F1
#
_cell.length_a   1.000
_cell.length_b   1.000
_cell.length_c   1.000
_cell.angle_alpha   90.00
_cell.angle_beta   90.00
_cell.angle_gamma   90.00
#
_symmetry.space_group_name_H-M   'P 1'
#
loop_
_entity.id
_entity.type
_entity.pdbx_description
1 polymer ?
#
loop_
_entity_poly.entity_id
_entity_poly.type
_entity_poly.pdbx_seq_one_letter_code
_entity_poly.pdbx_strand_id
1 'polypeptide(L)'
;MKNLFYNRLFCLFIFAAFFSSCSFFPVHENVLFSLPENSQWKVFVSSGEEFLVDGNSFTLSVVRNEPLALVARSVSSVKSAGAIYPINEELTEGHSFPAQVLYSLVLSSVNTDEQKMYCLSTFNWKRFEEECEKMGENVWKVNKEVIMKKIAGGTFKKSDLKIEKTK
;
A
#
# COMPACT_ATOMS: atom_id res chain seq x y z
N MET A 1 54.82 31.27 30.56
CA MET A 1 54.23 31.30 29.21
C MET A 1 53.43 30.02 28.99
N LYS A 2 52.14 30.06 29.32
CA LYS A 2 51.15 29.01 29.02
C LYS A 2 50.05 29.72 28.26
N ASN A 3 49.74 29.26 27.05
CA ASN A 3 48.44 29.37 26.36
C ASN A 3 48.67 29.23 24.86
N LEU A 4 48.48 28.04 24.32
CA LEU A 4 48.22 27.83 22.89
C LEU A 4 47.85 26.37 22.59
N PHE A 5 46.88 25.76 23.29
CA PHE A 5 46.42 24.41 22.90
C PHE A 5 44.96 24.07 23.29
N TYR A 6 44.07 25.06 23.39
CA TYR A 6 42.68 24.82 23.81
C TYR A 6 41.62 25.45 22.90
N ASN A 7 41.89 25.61 21.59
CA ASN A 7 40.91 26.22 20.68
C ASN A 7 40.63 25.48 19.37
N ARG A 8 41.06 24.22 19.24
CA ARG A 8 40.73 23.39 18.07
C ARG A 8 39.88 22.15 18.38
N LEU A 9 39.62 21.83 19.64
CA LEU A 9 38.79 20.67 20.01
C LEU A 9 37.32 21.01 20.24
N PHE A 10 36.96 22.30 20.31
CA PHE A 10 35.58 22.72 20.58
C PHE A 10 34.70 22.79 19.32
N CYS A 11 35.30 22.86 18.12
CA CYS A 11 34.55 22.88 16.86
C CYS A 11 34.12 21.49 16.38
N LEU A 12 34.66 20.40 16.93
CA LEU A 12 34.29 19.03 16.55
C LEU A 12 33.11 18.45 17.37
N PHE A 13 32.72 19.10 18.47
CA PHE A 13 31.60 18.63 19.30
C PHE A 13 30.25 19.30 19.00
N ILE A 14 30.22 20.38 18.20
CA ILE A 14 28.97 21.08 17.87
C ILE A 14 28.31 20.50 16.60
N PHE A 15 29.08 19.85 15.71
CA PHE A 15 28.53 19.20 14.52
C PHE A 15 27.87 17.83 14.79
N ALA A 16 28.11 17.23 15.96
CA ALA A 16 27.54 15.93 16.33
C ALA A 16 26.14 16.03 17.00
N ALA A 17 25.66 17.24 17.30
CA ALA A 17 24.42 17.44 18.06
C ALA A 17 23.21 17.88 17.21
N PHE A 18 23.36 18.02 15.88
CA PHE A 18 22.28 18.43 14.97
C PHE A 18 21.75 17.33 14.05
N PHE A 19 22.11 16.07 14.30
CA PHE A 19 21.24 14.96 13.89
C PHE A 19 20.19 14.76 14.98
N SER A 20 19.39 15.81 15.24
CA SER A 20 18.05 15.58 15.75
C SER A 20 17.36 14.77 14.66
N SER A 21 17.33 13.46 14.87
CA SER A 21 16.39 12.55 14.25
C SER A 21 15.04 13.26 14.22
N CYS A 22 14.67 13.81 13.06
CA CYS A 22 13.29 14.17 12.83
C CYS A 22 12.55 12.84 12.88
N SER A 23 12.03 12.49 14.05
CA SER A 23 10.91 11.58 14.17
C SER A 23 9.77 12.27 13.44
N PHE A 24 9.72 12.10 12.12
CA PHE A 24 8.57 12.50 11.33
C PHE A 24 7.47 11.57 11.80
N PHE A 25 6.70 12.02 12.78
CA PHE A 25 5.54 11.27 13.23
C PHE A 25 4.65 11.09 12.01
N PRO A 26 4.20 9.86 11.72
CA PRO A 26 3.26 9.65 10.63
C PRO A 26 2.04 10.53 10.88
N VAL A 27 1.69 11.37 9.91
CA VAL A 27 0.52 12.24 10.00
C VAL A 27 -0.69 11.37 9.68
N HIS A 28 -1.51 11.11 10.69
CA HIS A 28 -2.75 10.38 10.51
C HIS A 28 -3.89 11.31 10.08
N GLU A 29 -4.77 10.81 9.22
CA GLU A 29 -6.02 11.46 8.86
C GLU A 29 -7.17 10.47 8.82
N ASN A 30 -8.38 10.95 9.12
CA ASN A 30 -9.59 10.15 9.02
C ASN A 30 -10.16 10.29 7.61
N VAL A 31 -10.20 9.19 6.88
CA VAL A 31 -10.67 9.14 5.49
C VAL A 31 -11.97 8.37 5.44
N LEU A 32 -12.95 8.90 4.72
CA LEU A 32 -14.23 8.26 4.47
C LEU A 32 -14.10 7.37 3.24
N PHE A 33 -14.20 6.06 3.44
CA PHE A 33 -14.24 5.10 2.36
C PHE A 33 -15.68 4.75 2.01
N SER A 34 -15.97 4.63 0.71
CA SER A 34 -17.29 4.23 0.22
C SER A 34 -17.26 2.81 -0.35
N LEU A 35 -18.37 2.09 -0.20
CA LEU A 35 -18.59 0.72 -0.66
C LEU A 35 -19.62 0.72 -1.80
N PRO A 36 -19.60 -0.28 -2.70
CA PRO A 36 -20.43 -0.27 -3.91
C PRO A 36 -21.94 -0.20 -3.66
N GLU A 37 -22.41 -0.80 -2.57
CA GLU A 37 -23.83 -0.88 -2.25
C GLU A 37 -24.05 -0.91 -0.74
N ASN A 38 -25.23 -0.49 -0.31
CA ASN A 38 -25.63 -0.56 1.10
C ASN A 38 -25.96 -2.01 1.48
N SER A 39 -24.98 -2.70 2.06
CA SER A 39 -25.09 -4.09 2.51
C SER A 39 -24.05 -4.39 3.59
N GLN A 40 -23.95 -5.65 4.00
CA GLN A 40 -22.94 -6.06 4.97
C GLN A 40 -21.66 -6.50 4.26
N TRP A 41 -20.54 -5.87 4.62
CA TRP A 41 -19.21 -6.11 4.05
C TRP A 41 -18.21 -6.49 5.15
N LYS A 42 -17.37 -7.48 4.88
CA LYS A 42 -16.15 -7.72 5.65
C LYS A 42 -14.98 -6.99 4.98
N VAL A 43 -14.40 -6.02 5.67
CA VAL A 43 -13.27 -5.21 5.20
C VAL A 43 -11.98 -5.75 5.79
N PHE A 44 -10.97 -5.88 4.94
CA PHE A 44 -9.60 -6.28 5.28
C PHE A 44 -8.68 -5.13 4.91
N VAL A 45 -7.87 -4.69 5.87
CA VAL A 45 -6.93 -3.58 5.71
C VAL A 45 -5.52 -4.15 5.77
N SER A 46 -4.64 -3.70 4.88
CA SER A 46 -3.25 -4.19 4.86
C SER A 46 -2.43 -3.83 6.10
N SER A 47 -2.93 -2.93 6.96
CA SER A 47 -2.40 -2.67 8.31
C SER A 47 -2.58 -3.87 9.27
N GLY A 48 -3.41 -4.85 8.90
CA GLY A 48 -3.75 -6.01 9.72
C GLY A 48 -5.13 -5.94 10.37
N GLU A 49 -5.85 -4.83 10.20
CA GLU A 49 -7.20 -4.68 10.72
C GLU A 49 -8.22 -5.43 9.85
N GLU A 50 -9.20 -6.07 10.49
CA GLU A 50 -10.39 -6.60 9.83
C GLU A 50 -11.63 -6.28 10.65
N PHE A 51 -12.71 -5.90 9.97
CA PHE A 51 -13.97 -5.53 10.62
C PHE A 51 -15.16 -5.70 9.68
N LEU A 52 -16.35 -5.74 10.27
CA LEU A 52 -17.62 -5.73 9.54
C LEU A 52 -18.13 -4.30 9.43
N VAL A 53 -18.65 -3.96 8.25
CA VAL A 53 -19.36 -2.72 7.97
C VAL A 53 -20.77 -3.08 7.56
N ASP A 54 -21.75 -2.47 8.20
CA ASP A 54 -23.15 -2.53 7.79
C ASP A 54 -23.52 -1.14 7.22
N GLY A 55 -23.62 -1.05 5.90
CA GLY A 55 -23.76 0.24 5.24
C GLY A 55 -23.06 0.29 3.88
N ASN A 56 -22.91 1.51 3.37
CA ASN A 56 -22.20 1.82 2.14
C ASN A 56 -20.94 2.67 2.36
N SER A 57 -20.53 2.91 3.60
CA SER A 57 -19.33 3.70 3.90
C SER A 57 -18.81 3.44 5.31
N PHE A 58 -17.54 3.75 5.53
CA PHE A 58 -16.89 3.68 6.84
C PHE A 58 -15.72 4.66 6.89
N THR A 59 -15.33 5.07 8.10
CA THR A 59 -14.17 5.95 8.30
C THR A 59 -13.00 5.15 8.86
N LEU A 60 -11.81 5.38 8.35
CA LEU A 60 -10.57 4.76 8.84
C LEU A 60 -9.50 5.83 9.08
N SER A 61 -8.75 5.69 10.17
CA SER A 61 -7.57 6.51 10.43
C SER A 61 -6.38 5.93 9.68
N VAL A 62 -5.88 6.64 8.67
CA VAL A 62 -4.80 6.18 7.79
C VAL A 62 -3.59 7.09 7.88
N VAL A 63 -2.40 6.57 7.58
CA VAL A 63 -1.19 7.38 7.47
C VAL A 63 -1.20 8.10 6.13
N ARG A 64 -1.12 9.43 6.17
CA ARG A 64 -1.18 10.27 4.97
C ARG A 64 -0.08 9.89 3.98
N ASN A 65 -0.46 9.75 2.71
CA ASN A 65 0.42 9.43 1.58
C ASN A 65 1.12 8.06 1.64
N GLU A 66 0.77 7.18 2.58
CA GLU A 66 1.27 5.81 2.59
C GLU A 66 0.29 4.86 1.88
N PRO A 67 0.76 4.04 0.92
CA PRO A 67 -0.10 3.07 0.25
C PRO A 67 -0.76 2.11 1.22
N LEU A 68 -2.09 2.11 1.26
CA LEU A 68 -2.90 1.21 2.08
C LEU A 68 -3.90 0.48 1.18
N ALA A 69 -3.89 -0.85 1.21
CA ALA A 69 -4.90 -1.64 0.53
C ALA A 69 -6.09 -1.88 1.45
N LEU A 70 -7.27 -1.61 0.91
CA LEU A 70 -8.54 -2.03 1.47
C LEU A 70 -9.17 -3.05 0.53
N VAL A 71 -9.55 -4.20 1.06
CA VAL A 71 -10.28 -5.23 0.32
C VAL A 71 -11.58 -5.49 1.07
N ALA A 72 -12.71 -5.34 0.40
CA ALA A 72 -14.01 -5.63 0.98
C ALA A 72 -14.63 -6.86 0.29
N ARG A 73 -15.21 -7.76 1.09
CA ARG A 73 -15.99 -8.90 0.59
C ARG A 73 -17.41 -8.80 1.10
N SER A 74 -18.37 -8.91 0.20
CA SER A 74 -19.78 -8.95 0.58
C SER A 74 -20.04 -10.19 1.43
N VAL A 75 -20.80 -10.05 2.52
CA VAL A 75 -21.18 -11.18 3.36
C VAL A 75 -22.30 -12.00 2.72
N SER A 76 -23.15 -11.35 1.91
CA SER A 76 -24.33 -11.95 1.27
C SER A 76 -24.10 -12.40 -0.18
N SER A 77 -22.95 -12.09 -0.77
CA SER A 77 -22.65 -12.43 -2.16
C SER A 77 -21.17 -12.78 -2.36
N VAL A 78 -20.81 -13.22 -3.57
CA VAL A 78 -19.41 -13.49 -3.95
C VAL A 78 -18.65 -12.22 -4.39
N LYS A 79 -19.30 -11.05 -4.34
CA LYS A 79 -18.70 -9.79 -4.79
C LYS A 79 -17.54 -9.39 -3.87
N SER A 80 -16.49 -8.88 -4.51
CA SER A 80 -15.36 -8.26 -3.82
C SER A 80 -15.09 -6.89 -4.40
N ALA A 81 -14.88 -5.91 -3.53
CA ALA A 81 -14.45 -4.58 -3.89
C ALA A 81 -13.07 -4.31 -3.30
N GLY A 82 -12.38 -3.29 -3.77
CA GLY A 82 -11.14 -2.86 -3.14
C GLY A 82 -10.81 -1.42 -3.46
N ALA A 83 -9.82 -0.89 -2.75
CA ALA A 83 -9.30 0.44 -2.91
C ALA A 83 -7.81 0.46 -2.53
N ILE A 84 -7.07 1.41 -3.10
CA ILE A 84 -5.70 1.73 -2.72
C ILE A 84 -5.68 3.21 -2.32
N TYR A 85 -5.56 3.49 -1.03
CA TYR A 85 -5.29 4.85 -0.57
C TYR A 85 -3.81 5.20 -0.84
N PRO A 86 -3.44 6.44 -1.20
CA PRO A 86 -4.29 7.63 -1.41
C PRO A 86 -4.83 7.79 -2.84
N ILE A 87 -4.86 6.73 -3.66
CA ILE A 87 -5.28 6.82 -5.06
C ILE A 87 -6.80 6.95 -5.16
N ASN A 88 -7.52 6.15 -4.38
CA ASN A 88 -8.97 6.12 -4.35
C ASN A 88 -9.50 5.83 -2.94
N GLU A 89 -10.69 6.35 -2.70
CA GLU A 89 -11.46 6.19 -1.46
C GLU A 89 -12.78 5.43 -1.72
N GLU A 90 -13.12 5.23 -2.99
CA GLU A 90 -14.26 4.42 -3.43
C GLU A 90 -13.81 2.99 -3.71
N LEU A 91 -14.35 2.05 -2.94
CA LEU A 91 -14.10 0.63 -3.15
C LEU A 91 -14.98 0.14 -4.29
N THR A 92 -14.36 -0.35 -5.36
CA THR A 92 -15.05 -0.89 -6.53
C THR A 92 -14.58 -2.31 -6.86
N GLU A 93 -15.37 -3.05 -7.64
CA GLU A 93 -14.96 -4.38 -8.12
C GLU A 93 -13.72 -4.29 -9.04
N GLY A 94 -13.62 -3.25 -9.86
CA GLY A 94 -12.48 -3.01 -10.77
C GLY A 94 -11.17 -2.77 -10.02
N HIS A 95 -11.23 -2.14 -8.85
CA HIS A 95 -10.08 -1.89 -7.97
C HIS A 95 -9.77 -3.09 -7.04
N SER A 96 -10.62 -4.12 -7.02
CA SER A 96 -10.45 -5.24 -6.07
C SER A 96 -9.19 -6.07 -6.34
N PHE A 97 -8.89 -6.40 -7.60
CA PHE A 97 -7.68 -7.13 -7.95
C PHE A 97 -6.38 -6.39 -7.57
N PRO A 98 -6.18 -5.11 -7.98
CA PRO A 98 -4.96 -4.39 -7.61
C PRO A 98 -4.83 -4.19 -6.10
N ALA A 99 -5.93 -3.93 -5.38
CA ALA A 99 -5.93 -3.86 -3.93
C ALA A 99 -5.54 -5.20 -3.29
N GLN A 100 -6.00 -6.34 -3.82
CA GLN A 100 -5.60 -7.67 -3.36
C GLN A 100 -4.11 -7.96 -3.60
N VAL A 101 -3.52 -7.47 -4.70
CA VAL A 101 -2.08 -7.58 -4.97
C VAL A 101 -1.29 -6.81 -3.92
N LEU A 102 -1.64 -5.54 -3.68
CA LEU A 102 -1.01 -4.73 -2.64
C LEU A 102 -1.16 -5.35 -1.25
N TYR A 103 -2.38 -5.75 -0.88
CA TYR A 103 -2.67 -6.43 0.38
C TYR A 103 -1.78 -7.68 0.57
N SER A 104 -1.69 -8.51 -0.47
CA SER A 104 -0.88 -9.74 -0.41
C SER A 104 0.62 -9.44 -0.33
N LEU A 105 1.09 -8.37 -0.97
CA LEU A 105 2.49 -7.91 -0.87
C LEU A 105 2.80 -7.39 0.54
N VAL A 106 1.89 -6.62 1.14
CA VAL A 106 2.04 -6.10 2.50
C VAL A 106 2.03 -7.23 3.53
N LEU A 107 1.30 -8.32 3.30
CA LEU A 107 1.32 -9.46 4.23
C LEU A 107 2.40 -10.51 3.93
N SER A 108 3.10 -10.40 2.81
CA SER A 108 4.14 -11.38 2.44
C SER A 108 5.37 -11.25 3.34
N SER A 109 5.88 -12.39 3.83
CA SER A 109 7.11 -12.49 4.63
C SER A 109 8.38 -12.68 3.80
N VAL A 110 8.28 -12.58 2.47
CA VAL A 110 9.35 -12.98 1.53
C VAL A 110 10.44 -11.93 1.38
N ASN A 111 10.16 -10.66 1.75
CA ASN A 111 11.11 -9.55 1.64
C ASN A 111 11.40 -8.97 3.03
N THR A 112 12.56 -8.32 3.17
CA THR A 112 12.82 -7.47 4.34
C THR A 112 11.83 -6.30 4.35
N ASP A 113 11.50 -5.80 5.54
CA ASP A 113 10.57 -4.67 5.68
C ASP A 113 11.04 -3.44 4.89
N GLU A 114 12.34 -3.18 4.84
CA GLU A 114 12.91 -2.07 4.06
C GLU A 114 12.70 -2.23 2.54
N GLN A 115 12.97 -3.42 1.99
CA GLN A 115 12.80 -3.69 0.55
C GLN A 115 11.32 -3.62 0.16
N LYS A 116 10.45 -4.14 1.03
CA LYS A 116 9.01 -4.07 0.89
C LYS A 116 8.55 -2.61 0.90
N MET A 117 8.90 -1.81 1.91
CA MET A 117 8.50 -0.40 1.99
C MET A 117 9.03 0.42 0.81
N TYR A 118 10.25 0.16 0.34
CA TYR A 118 10.79 0.78 -0.86
C TYR A 118 9.98 0.43 -2.12
N CYS A 119 9.66 -0.85 -2.33
CA CYS A 119 8.88 -1.27 -3.50
C CYS A 119 7.45 -0.72 -3.43
N LEU A 120 6.82 -0.75 -2.26
CA LEU A 120 5.47 -0.26 -2.06
C LEU A 120 5.36 1.25 -2.31
N SER A 121 6.35 2.03 -1.86
CA SER A 121 6.35 3.49 -2.03
C SER A 121 6.75 3.96 -3.44
N THR A 122 7.56 3.19 -4.17
CA THR A 122 8.05 3.59 -5.52
C THR A 122 7.23 3.03 -6.66
N PHE A 123 6.45 1.97 -6.44
CA PHE A 123 5.62 1.37 -7.48
C PHE A 123 4.45 2.28 -7.85
N ASN A 124 4.22 2.44 -9.16
CA ASN A 124 3.12 3.27 -9.66
C ASN A 124 1.80 2.51 -9.60
N TRP A 125 1.21 2.47 -8.39
CA TRP A 125 -0.07 1.80 -8.10
C TRP A 125 -1.23 2.34 -8.95
N LYS A 126 -1.27 3.66 -9.20
CA LYS A 126 -2.33 4.27 -10.01
C LYS A 126 -2.32 3.73 -11.44
N ARG A 127 -1.14 3.70 -12.08
CA ARG A 127 -1.00 3.14 -13.42
C ARG A 127 -1.30 1.64 -13.43
N PHE A 128 -0.94 0.91 -12.37
CA PHE A 128 -1.25 -0.51 -12.27
C PHE A 128 -2.76 -0.77 -12.19
N GLU A 129 -3.49 0.02 -11.39
CA GLU A 129 -4.94 -0.02 -11.30
C GLU A 129 -5.61 0.28 -12.64
N GLU A 130 -5.22 1.36 -13.32
CA GLU A 130 -5.73 1.72 -14.64
C GLU A 130 -5.53 0.59 -15.68
N GLU A 131 -4.41 -0.12 -15.63
CA GLU A 131 -4.16 -1.25 -16.53
C GLU A 131 -4.96 -2.49 -16.14
N CYS A 132 -5.18 -2.75 -14.85
CA CYS A 132 -6.08 -3.80 -14.37
C CYS A 132 -7.52 -3.53 -14.80
N GLU A 133 -8.00 -2.30 -14.67
CA GLU A 133 -9.36 -1.89 -15.03
C GLU A 133 -9.62 -2.09 -16.54
N LYS A 134 -8.65 -1.74 -17.40
CA LYS A 134 -8.72 -2.00 -18.85
C LYS A 134 -8.89 -3.48 -19.20
N MET A 135 -8.47 -4.41 -18.34
CA MET A 135 -8.67 -5.84 -18.56
C MET A 135 -10.07 -6.32 -18.16
N GLY A 136 -10.81 -5.54 -17.37
CA GLY A 136 -12.09 -5.92 -16.80
C GLY A 136 -12.01 -7.25 -16.05
N GLU A 137 -13.00 -8.12 -16.23
CA GLU A 137 -13.06 -9.44 -15.59
C GLU A 137 -11.85 -10.34 -15.90
N ASN A 138 -11.14 -10.11 -17.00
CA ASN A 138 -9.97 -10.92 -17.36
C ASN A 138 -8.79 -10.70 -16.42
N VAL A 139 -8.77 -9.62 -15.62
CA VAL A 139 -7.70 -9.37 -14.64
C VAL A 139 -7.56 -10.54 -13.66
N TRP A 140 -8.67 -11.20 -13.32
CA TRP A 140 -8.70 -12.35 -12.41
C TRP A 140 -8.07 -13.62 -12.99
N LYS A 141 -7.78 -13.64 -14.30
CA LYS A 141 -7.09 -14.75 -14.98
C LYS A 141 -5.58 -14.52 -15.09
N VAL A 142 -5.08 -13.38 -14.59
CA VAL A 142 -3.65 -13.09 -14.50
C VAL A 142 -3.06 -13.81 -13.29
N ASN A 143 -1.85 -14.32 -13.41
CA ASN A 143 -1.16 -14.98 -12.31
C ASN A 143 -0.70 -13.96 -11.25
N LYS A 144 -1.53 -13.80 -10.20
CA LYS A 144 -1.29 -12.87 -9.09
C LYS A 144 0.08 -13.07 -8.44
N GLU A 145 0.53 -14.30 -8.24
CA GLU A 145 1.83 -14.59 -7.61
C GLU A 145 3.01 -14.10 -8.46
N VAL A 146 2.94 -14.28 -9.78
CA VAL A 146 3.96 -13.77 -10.70
C VAL A 146 3.98 -12.24 -10.65
N ILE A 147 2.82 -11.59 -10.66
CA ILE A 147 2.73 -10.13 -10.53
C ILE A 147 3.37 -9.67 -9.21
N MET A 148 2.99 -10.28 -8.09
CA MET A 148 3.57 -9.96 -6.78
C MET A 148 5.10 -10.10 -6.79
N LYS A 149 5.63 -11.22 -7.27
CA LYS A 149 7.09 -11.45 -7.37
C LYS A 149 7.78 -10.40 -8.24
N LYS A 150 7.17 -10.02 -9.36
CA LYS A 150 7.70 -9.01 -10.29
C LYS A 150 7.70 -7.61 -9.68
N ILE A 151 6.64 -7.23 -8.96
CA ILE A 151 6.55 -5.95 -8.26
C ILE A 151 7.58 -5.90 -7.12
N ALA A 152 7.61 -6.93 -6.26
CA ALA A 152 8.58 -7.05 -5.19
C ALA A 152 10.04 -7.04 -5.67
N GLY A 153 10.31 -7.64 -6.85
CA GLY A 153 11.63 -7.63 -7.47
C GLY A 153 11.94 -6.36 -8.29
N GLY A 154 11.04 -5.37 -8.35
CA GLY A 154 11.23 -4.15 -9.14
C GLY A 154 11.34 -4.37 -10.67
N THR A 155 10.86 -5.50 -11.17
CA THR A 155 10.97 -5.90 -12.59
C THR A 155 9.64 -5.99 -13.33
N PHE A 156 8.54 -5.60 -12.66
CA PHE A 156 7.21 -5.58 -13.25
C PHE A 156 7.13 -4.65 -14.46
N LYS A 157 6.49 -5.15 -15.53
CA LYS A 157 6.16 -4.41 -16.74
C LYS A 157 4.71 -4.67 -17.10
N LYS A 158 4.09 -3.75 -17.85
CA LYS A 158 2.72 -3.91 -18.37
C LYS A 158 2.51 -5.26 -19.10
N SER A 159 3.52 -5.75 -19.82
CA SER A 159 3.47 -7.05 -20.53
C SER A 159 3.36 -8.26 -19.60
N ASP A 160 3.59 -8.10 -18.30
CA ASP A 160 3.40 -9.16 -17.30
C ASP A 160 1.91 -9.35 -16.96
N LEU A 161 1.05 -8.36 -17.23
CA LEU A 161 -0.42 -8.49 -17.19
C LEU A 161 -0.93 -9.30 -18.39
N LYS A 162 -0.63 -10.59 -18.39
CA LYS A 162 -1.06 -11.54 -19.43
C LYS A 162 -1.88 -12.66 -18.81
N ILE A 163 -2.93 -13.04 -19.50
CA ILE A 163 -3.76 -14.19 -19.15
C ILE A 163 -2.93 -15.44 -19.42
N GLU A 164 -2.80 -16.32 -18.43
CA GLU A 164 -2.17 -17.62 -18.67
C GLU A 164 -3.03 -18.44 -19.62
N LYS A 165 -2.42 -19.00 -20.67
CA LYS A 165 -3.09 -20.01 -21.48
C LYS A 165 -3.13 -21.27 -20.62
N THR A 166 -4.32 -21.64 -20.15
CA THR A 166 -4.56 -22.96 -19.57
C THR A 166 -4.05 -24.00 -20.56
N LYS A 167 -3.06 -24.81 -20.14
CA LYS A 167 -2.58 -25.96 -20.91
C LYS A 167 -3.52 -27.14 -20.72
#